data_AF-A0A7J6RT68-F1
#
_entry.id   AF-A0A7J6RT68-F1
#
_cell.length_a   1.000
_cell.length_b   1.000
_cell.length_c   1.000
_cell.angle_alpha   90.00
_cell.angle_beta   90.00
_cell.angle_gamma   90.00
#
_symmetry.space_group_name_H-M   'P 1'
#
loop_
_entity.id
_entity.type
_entity.pdbx_description
1 polymer ?
#
loop_
_entity_poly.entity_id
_entity_poly.type
_entity_poly.pdbx_seq_one_letter_code
_entity_poly.pdbx_strand_id
1 'polypeptide(L)' 'SCLAVVGKINWTMSPLHIPAPVVSLSISPASREDSTKMAKALARFKREDPTFIVSTDPGTKETIVSGRGILLL' A
#
# COMPACT_ATOMS: atom_id res chain seq x y z
N SER A 1 26.47 5.33 48.53
CA SER A 1 27.06 4.16 47.85
C SER A 1 26.04 3.67 46.84
N CYS A 2 26.48 3.45 45.59
CA CYS A 2 25.96 2.49 44.60
C CYS A 2 24.46 2.11 44.66
N LEU A 3 23.68 2.13 43.59
CA LEU A 3 24.04 1.65 42.26
C LEU A 3 22.93 2.06 41.28
N ALA A 4 23.34 2.51 40.09
CA ALA A 4 22.45 2.75 38.96
C ALA A 4 21.77 1.44 38.52
N VAL A 5 20.44 1.44 38.45
CA VAL A 5 19.68 0.49 37.62
C VAL A 5 18.78 1.32 36.70
N VAL A 6 19.39 1.92 35.68
CA VAL A 6 18.65 2.46 34.53
C VAL A 6 18.29 1.27 33.65
N GLY A 7 17.17 0.63 33.97
CA GLY A 7 16.60 -0.44 33.17
C GLY A 7 16.22 0.07 31.79
N LYS A 8 16.86 -0.47 30.75
CA LYS A 8 16.58 -0.17 29.35
C LYS A 8 15.25 -0.83 28.97
N ILE A 9 14.16 -0.08 29.07
CA ILE A 9 12.81 -0.52 28.71
C ILE A 9 12.73 -0.56 27.17
N ASN A 10 12.59 -1.75 26.60
CA ASN A 10 12.43 -1.91 25.16
C ASN A 10 10.93 -1.91 24.83
N TRP A 11 10.42 -0.76 24.38
CA TRP A 11 9.02 -0.60 23.99
C TRP A 11 8.84 -1.16 22.57
N THR A 12 8.22 -2.34 22.44
CA THR A 12 7.73 -2.81 21.14
C THR A 12 6.27 -2.42 20.99
N MET A 13 5.98 -1.48 20.09
CA MET A 13 4.61 -1.15 19.71
C MET A 13 3.98 -2.32 18.94
N SER A 14 2.75 -2.68 19.32
CA SER A 14 1.94 -3.64 18.58
C SER A 14 1.74 -3.18 17.13
N PRO A 15 1.75 -4.10 16.14
CA PRO A 15 1.54 -3.73 14.76
C PRO A 15 0.19 -3.05 14.57
N LEU A 16 0.18 -1.96 13.80
CA LEU A 16 -1.03 -1.24 13.43
C LEU A 16 -1.96 -2.19 12.66
N HIS A 17 -3.17 -2.43 13.17
CA HIS A 17 -4.17 -3.23 12.48
C HIS A 17 -4.85 -2.38 11.40
N ILE A 18 -4.52 -2.64 10.14
CA ILE A 18 -5.09 -1.95 8.97
C ILE A 18 -6.28 -2.77 8.48
N PRO A 19 -7.52 -2.23 8.51
CA PRO A 19 -8.69 -2.95 8.01
C PRO A 19 -8.63 -3.10 6.48
N ALA A 20 -9.36 -4.09 5.96
CA ALA A 20 -9.40 -4.43 4.54
C ALA A 20 -9.84 -3.26 3.64
N PRO A 21 -9.37 -3.21 2.37
CA PRO A 21 -9.76 -2.21 1.39
C PRO A 21 -11.27 -2.22 1.12
N VAL A 22 -11.85 -1.02 0.95
CA VAL A 22 -13.31 -0.83 0.81
C VAL A 22 -13.72 -0.65 -0.66
N VAL A 23 -12.77 -0.33 -1.55
CA VAL A 23 -13.02 -0.08 -2.98
C VAL A 23 -11.98 -0.78 -3.86
N SER A 24 -12.44 -1.28 -5.01
CA SER A 24 -11.63 -1.89 -6.06
C SER A 24 -12.03 -1.30 -7.42
N LEU A 25 -11.05 -0.84 -8.19
CA LEU A 25 -11.23 -0.28 -9.54
C LEU A 25 -10.34 -1.05 -10.51
N SER A 26 -10.87 -1.39 -11.69
CA SER A 26 -10.04 -1.87 -12.79
C SER A 26 -9.53 -0.70 -13.63
N ILE A 27 -8.24 -0.71 -13.92
CA ILE A 27 -7.60 0.26 -14.80
C ILE A 27 -6.91 -0.48 -15.95
N SER A 28 -7.07 0.05 -17.15
CA SER A 28 -6.48 -0.48 -18.37
C SER A 28 -5.66 0.60 -19.07
N PRO A 29 -4.38 0.34 -19.40
CA PRO A 29 -3.56 1.30 -20.12
C PRO A 29 -4.02 1.41 -21.58
N ALA A 30 -4.19 2.63 -22.08
CA ALA A 30 -4.57 2.88 -23.46
C ALA A 30 -3.49 2.46 -24.49
N SER A 31 -2.21 2.48 -24.07
CA SER A 31 -1.07 2.12 -24.91
C SER A 31 0.00 1.34 -24.12
N ARG A 32 0.90 0.68 -24.85
CA ARG A 32 2.03 -0.06 -24.25
C ARG A 32 3.03 0.85 -23.54
N GLU A 33 3.18 2.08 -24.02
CA GLU A 33 4.05 3.10 -23.40
C GLU A 33 3.45 3.59 -22.08
N ASP A 34 2.13 3.76 -22.03
CA ASP A 34 1.43 4.21 -20.84
C ASP A 34 1.36 3.13 -19.76
N SER A 35 1.39 1.85 -20.13
CA SER A 35 1.54 0.73 -19.17
C SER A 35 2.77 0.89 -18.28
N THR A 36 3.91 1.29 -18.86
CA THR A 36 5.15 1.46 -18.11
C THR A 36 5.10 2.69 -17.19
N LYS A 37 4.49 3.78 -17.66
CA LYS A 37 4.29 5.00 -16.85
C LYS A 37 3.32 4.74 -15.69
N MET A 38 2.23 4.02 -15.96
CA MET A 38 1.24 3.61 -14.96
C MET A 38 1.88 2.76 -13.86
N ALA A 39 2.67 1.73 -14.22
CA ALA A 39 3.37 0.91 -13.24
C ALA A 39 4.31 1.73 -12.32
N LYS A 40 5.01 2.73 -12.89
CA LYS A 40 5.87 3.64 -12.12
C LYS A 40 5.07 4.54 -11.17
N ALA A 41 3.90 5.03 -11.59
CA ALA A 41 3.02 5.84 -10.75
C ALA A 41 2.42 5.01 -9.60
N LEU A 42 1.90 3.83 -9.89
CA LEU A 42 1.34 2.90 -8.89
C LEU A 42 2.38 2.51 -7.82
N ALA A 43 3.63 2.31 -8.23
CA ALA A 43 4.72 2.03 -7.29
C ALA A 43 5.04 3.20 -6.35
N ARG A 44 4.79 4.45 -6.77
CA ARG A 44 4.92 5.63 -5.91
C ARG A 44 3.76 5.70 -4.91
N PHE A 45 2.52 5.51 -5.38
CA PHE A 45 1.35 5.49 -4.50
C PHE A 45 1.44 4.40 -3.43
N LYS A 46 1.96 3.21 -3.78
CA LYS A 46 2.21 2.14 -2.80
C LYS A 46 3.23 2.51 -1.71
N ARG A 47 4.17 3.42 -2.00
CA ARG A 47 5.15 3.90 -1.01
C ARG A 47 4.56 4.97 -0.11
N GLU A 48 3.67 5.78 -0.64
CA GLU A 48 2.98 6.85 0.10
C GLU A 48 1.87 6.30 0.99
N ASP A 49 1.13 5.30 0.50
CA ASP A 49 0.05 4.63 1.22
C ASP A 49 0.24 3.10 1.23
N PRO A 50 0.60 2.49 2.38
CA PRO A 50 0.76 1.04 2.51
C PRO A 50 -0.58 0.27 2.40
N THR A 51 -1.72 0.96 2.41
CA THR A 51 -3.05 0.36 2.18
C THR A 51 -3.39 0.21 0.70
N PHE A 52 -2.56 0.76 -0.19
CA PHE A 52 -2.72 0.66 -1.64
C PHE A 52 -2.22 -0.69 -2.17
N ILE A 53 -3.15 -1.50 -2.64
CA ILE A 53 -2.92 -2.85 -3.16
C ILE A 53 -3.15 -2.83 -4.66
N VAL A 54 -2.20 -3.39 -5.40
CA VAL A 54 -2.30 -3.57 -6.85
C VAL A 54 -2.22 -5.06 -7.13
N SER A 55 -3.21 -5.58 -7.83
CA SER A 55 -3.28 -6.96 -8.31
C SER A 55 -3.60 -6.97 -9.80
N THR A 56 -3.32 -8.10 -10.46
CA THR A 56 -3.67 -8.30 -11.87
C THR A 56 -4.61 -9.48 -11.93
N ASP A 57 -5.77 -9.29 -12.56
CA ASP A 57 -6.73 -10.38 -12.74
C ASP A 57 -6.27 -11.31 -13.87
N PRO A 58 -6.12 -12.62 -13.63
CA PRO A 58 -5.68 -13.55 -14.66
C PRO A 58 -6.75 -13.82 -15.74
N GLY A 59 -8.03 -13.50 -15.49
CA GLY A 59 -9.12 -13.71 -16.44
C GLY A 59 -9.25 -12.58 -17.46
N THR A 60 -9.34 -11.34 -16.98
CA THR A 60 -9.52 -10.15 -17.82
C THR A 60 -8.20 -9.51 -18.25
N LYS A 61 -7.08 -9.90 -17.62
CA LYS A 61 -5.76 -9.25 -17.75
C LYS A 61 -5.76 -7.78 -17.36
N GLU A 62 -6.76 -7.35 -16.60
CA GLU A 62 -6.85 -5.98 -16.11
C GLU A 62 -6.02 -5.80 -14.84
N THR A 63 -5.53 -4.58 -14.64
CA THR A 63 -4.88 -4.23 -13.38
C THR A 63 -5.97 -3.74 -12.43
N ILE A 64 -6.15 -4.45 -11.32
CA ILE A 64 -7.08 -4.08 -10.26
C ILE A 64 -6.30 -3.32 -9.19
N VAL A 65 -6.78 -2.12 -8.88
CA VAL A 65 -6.26 -1.28 -7.82
C VAL A 65 -7.29 -1.26 -6.70
N SER A 66 -6.86 -1.58 -5.49
CA SER A 66 -7.69 -1.58 -4.29
C SER A 66 -7.05 -0.73 -3.21
N GLY A 67 -7.84 0.07 -2.50
CA GLY A 67 -7.33 0.97 -1.46
C GLY A 67 -8.39 1.33 -0.42
N ARG A 68 -7.96 1.87 0.71
CA ARG A 68 -8.84 2.54 1.67
C ARG A 68 -8.76 4.04 1.46
N GLY A 69 -9.72 4.62 0.75
CA GLY A 69 -9.88 6.07 0.75
C GLY A 69 -10.44 6.62 -0.54
N ILE A 70 -11.70 7.04 -0.44
CA ILE A 70 -12.53 7.92 -1.28
C ILE A 70 -11.86 9.20 -1.83
N LEU A 71 -10.54 9.42 -1.72
CA LEU A 71 -9.91 10.73 -1.95
C LEU A 71 -9.27 10.93 -3.34
N LEU A 72 -9.19 9.91 -4.21
CA LEU A 72 -8.54 10.06 -5.52
C LEU A 72 -9.31 9.39 -6.67
N LEU A 73 -10.63 9.60 -6.73
CA LEU A 73 -11.37 9.44 -7.98
C LEU A 73 -11.75 10.81 -8.55
#